data_AF-E8KF29-F1
#
_entry.id   AF-E8KF29-F1
#
_cell.length_a   1.000
_cell.length_b   1.000
_cell.length_c   1.000
_cell.angle_alpha   90.00
_cell.angle_beta   90.00
_cell.angle_gamma   90.00
#
_symmetry.space_group_name_H-M   'P 1'
#
loop_
_entity.id
_entity.type
_entity.pdbx_description
1 polymer ?
#
loop_
_entity_poly.entity_id
_entity_poly.type
_entity_poly.pdbx_seq_one_letter_code
_entity_poly.pdbx_strand_id
1 'polypeptide(L)'
;MEIFIMAESLLVSQLVKQIESAYKEKMLTSRQLAELQHKSKTQDDQIKTFEKTLGYIAPDFDFRTIRKVFNPPNRRYFKMSVQALVAQVFQKKEYWLTLSDITLTAISIDDDVPANQVRASREQKAAVANVLRRLYKKGIIKKKEQDYLGSKTKILEKSLWQLDTFKGR
;
A
#
# COMPACT_ATOMS: atom_id res chain seq x y z
N MET A 1 38.97 -22.53 30.18
CA MET A 1 37.70 -21.80 30.45
C MET A 1 37.78 -20.32 30.07
N GLU A 2 38.91 -19.64 30.30
CA GLU A 2 39.05 -18.19 30.00
C GLU A 2 38.96 -17.82 28.51
N ILE A 3 39.47 -18.67 27.61
CA ILE A 3 39.43 -18.43 26.16
C ILE A 3 37.99 -18.38 25.62
N PHE A 4 37.08 -19.17 26.19
CA PHE A 4 35.67 -19.22 25.77
C PHE A 4 34.92 -17.94 26.22
N ILE A 5 35.19 -17.45 27.43
CA ILE A 5 34.61 -16.21 27.99
C ILE A 5 35.11 -14.98 27.20
N MET A 6 36.38 -14.98 26.79
CA MET A 6 36.94 -13.93 25.93
C MET A 6 36.34 -13.91 24.52
N ALA A 7 36.05 -15.07 23.93
CA ALA A 7 35.39 -15.15 22.63
C ALA A 7 33.93 -14.65 22.69
N GLU A 8 33.20 -14.96 23.77
CA GLU A 8 31.83 -14.47 24.00
C GLU A 8 31.80 -12.94 24.21
N SER A 9 32.70 -12.40 25.02
CA SER A 9 32.78 -10.94 25.23
C SER A 9 33.14 -10.17 23.95
N LEU A 10 34.01 -10.73 23.11
CA LEU A 10 34.34 -10.16 21.80
C LEU A 10 33.13 -10.18 20.86
N LEU A 11 32.40 -11.29 20.81
CA LEU A 11 31.18 -11.42 20.01
C LEU A 11 30.11 -10.43 20.46
N VAL A 12 29.88 -10.30 21.77
CA VAL A 12 28.95 -9.30 22.33
C VAL A 12 29.36 -7.88 21.92
N SER A 13 30.64 -7.53 22.03
CA SER A 13 31.15 -6.22 21.63
C SER A 13 30.95 -5.94 20.13
N GLN A 14 31.18 -6.95 19.28
CA GLN A 14 30.93 -6.85 17.84
C GLN A 14 29.44 -6.64 17.52
N LEU A 15 28.56 -7.41 18.16
CA LEU A 15 27.12 -7.30 17.98
C LEU A 15 26.60 -5.92 18.42
N VAL A 16 27.08 -5.39 19.56
CA VAL A 16 26.73 -4.03 20.02
C VAL A 16 27.09 -2.98 18.97
N LYS A 17 28.31 -3.04 18.41
CA LYS A 17 28.73 -2.10 17.35
C LYS A 17 27.87 -2.21 16.10
N GLN A 18 27.51 -3.42 15.69
CA GLN A 18 26.63 -3.64 14.54
C GLN A 18 25.23 -3.07 14.79
N ILE A 19 24.68 -3.28 15.98
CA ILE A 19 23.38 -2.71 16.39
C ILE A 19 23.41 -1.18 16.35
N GLU A 20 24.45 -0.56 16.91
CA GLU A 20 24.62 0.90 16.87
C GLU A 20 24.71 1.43 15.44
N SER A 21 25.47 0.77 14.57
CA SER A 21 25.57 1.13 13.15
C SER A 21 24.21 1.04 12.46
N ALA A 22 23.48 -0.06 12.68
CA ALA A 22 22.16 -0.28 12.11
C ALA A 22 21.15 0.79 12.57
N TYR A 23 21.20 1.23 13.84
CA TYR A 23 20.36 2.33 14.33
C TYR A 23 20.67 3.66 13.64
N LYS A 24 21.95 3.97 13.43
CA LYS A 24 22.38 5.19 12.73
C LYS A 24 21.90 5.19 11.28
N GLU A 25 22.09 4.08 10.57
CA GLU A 25 21.62 3.91 9.20
C GLU A 25 20.09 4.02 9.11
N LYS A 26 19.35 3.35 10.00
CA LYS A 26 17.90 3.45 10.07
C LYS A 26 17.43 4.89 10.25
N MET A 27 18.09 5.66 11.11
CA MET A 27 17.76 7.07 11.33
C MET A 27 17.98 7.90 10.05
N LEU A 28 19.10 7.72 9.36
CA LEU A 28 19.41 8.42 8.12
C LEU A 28 18.39 8.11 7.02
N THR A 29 18.09 6.82 6.80
CA THR A 29 17.08 6.37 5.85
C THR A 29 15.70 6.93 6.18
N SER A 30 15.34 6.99 7.47
CA SER A 30 14.06 7.56 7.89
C SER A 30 13.94 9.06 7.58
N ARG A 31 15.04 9.82 7.74
CA ARG A 31 15.08 11.24 7.38
C ARG A 31 14.94 11.44 5.87
N GLN A 32 15.71 10.69 5.08
CA GLN A 32 15.62 10.74 3.61
C GLN A 32 14.22 10.41 3.12
N LEU A 33 13.56 9.41 3.72
CA LEU A 33 12.18 9.06 3.39
C LEU A 33 11.22 10.22 3.69
N ALA A 34 11.37 10.90 4.82
CA ALA A 34 10.55 12.05 5.17
C ALA A 34 10.74 13.22 4.19
N GLU A 35 11.98 13.50 3.79
CA GLU A 35 12.32 14.52 2.79
C GLU A 35 11.70 14.21 1.42
N LEU A 36 11.81 12.95 0.97
CA LEU A 36 11.21 12.51 -0.29
C LEU A 36 9.68 12.59 -0.25
N GLN A 37 9.06 12.22 0.86
CA GLN A 37 7.61 12.36 1.06
C GLN A 37 7.16 13.82 1.00
N HIS A 38 7.90 14.71 1.65
CA HIS A 38 7.63 16.14 1.59
C HIS A 38 7.77 16.67 0.16
N LYS A 39 8.87 16.32 -0.53
CA LYS A 39 9.11 16.73 -1.92
C LYS A 39 7.99 16.25 -2.87
N SER A 40 7.56 15.00 -2.73
CA SER A 40 6.44 14.44 -3.50
C SER A 40 5.15 15.23 -3.28
N LYS A 41 4.83 15.58 -2.03
CA LYS A 41 3.64 16.37 -1.71
C LYS A 41 3.70 17.77 -2.32
N THR A 42 4.85 18.43 -2.22
CA THR A 42 5.05 19.75 -2.85
C THR A 42 4.86 19.69 -4.36
N GLN A 43 5.34 18.63 -5.01
CA GLN A 43 5.13 18.43 -6.45
C GLN A 43 3.65 18.21 -6.78
N ASP A 44 2.92 17.41 -5.99
CA ASP A 44 1.48 17.22 -6.18
C ASP A 44 0.71 18.55 -6.09
N ASP A 45 1.07 19.41 -5.14
CA ASP A 45 0.42 20.70 -4.95
C ASP A 45 0.77 21.69 -6.07
N GLN A 46 2.01 21.66 -6.58
CA GLN A 46 2.40 22.39 -7.80
C GLN A 46 1.61 21.92 -9.02
N ILE A 47 1.50 20.61 -9.24
CA ILE A 47 0.73 20.04 -10.35
C ILE A 47 -0.73 20.49 -10.29
N LYS A 48 -1.38 20.41 -9.12
CA LYS A 48 -2.77 20.91 -8.96
C LYS A 48 -2.89 22.38 -9.29
N THR A 49 -1.91 23.19 -8.90
CA THR A 49 -1.91 24.63 -9.18
C THR A 49 -1.80 24.86 -10.69
N PHE A 50 -0.90 24.17 -11.38
CA PHE A 50 -0.77 24.24 -12.82
C PHE A 50 -2.02 23.75 -13.55
N GLU A 51 -2.60 22.62 -13.14
CA GLU A 51 -3.85 22.09 -13.72
C GLU A 51 -4.98 23.11 -13.55
N LYS A 52 -5.11 23.74 -12.37
CA LYS A 52 -6.13 24.75 -12.10
C LYS A 52 -5.93 26.00 -12.96
N THR A 53 -4.71 26.54 -13.02
CA THR A 53 -4.37 27.71 -13.84
C THR A 53 -4.60 27.44 -15.32
N LEU A 54 -4.18 26.27 -15.81
CA LEU A 54 -4.40 25.89 -17.21
C LEU A 54 -5.89 25.72 -17.52
N GLY A 55 -6.68 25.19 -16.58
CA GLY A 55 -8.13 25.10 -16.73
C GLY A 55 -8.83 26.46 -16.82
N TYR A 56 -8.28 27.51 -16.20
CA TYR A 56 -8.78 28.88 -16.38
C TYR A 56 -8.38 29.48 -17.73
N ILE A 57 -7.17 29.20 -18.21
CA ILE A 57 -6.63 29.78 -19.46
C ILE A 57 -7.21 29.05 -20.69
N ALA A 58 -7.39 27.74 -20.60
CA ALA A 58 -7.88 26.88 -21.67
C ALA A 58 -8.92 25.88 -21.13
N PRO A 59 -10.20 26.28 -21.00
CA PRO A 59 -11.26 25.45 -20.43
C PRO A 59 -11.49 24.13 -21.16
N ASP A 60 -11.26 24.11 -22.49
CA ASP A 60 -11.44 22.94 -23.34
C ASP A 60 -10.19 22.05 -23.42
N PHE A 61 -9.14 22.36 -22.64
CA PHE A 61 -7.90 21.60 -22.65
C PHE A 61 -8.09 20.18 -22.09
N ASP A 62 -7.80 19.16 -22.90
CA ASP A 62 -7.87 17.77 -22.45
C ASP A 62 -6.63 17.35 -21.66
N PHE A 63 -6.71 17.48 -20.33
CA PHE A 63 -5.69 17.01 -19.38
C PHE A 63 -5.36 15.51 -19.49
N ARG A 64 -6.20 14.69 -20.16
CA ARG A 64 -5.92 13.26 -20.35
C ARG A 64 -4.70 13.03 -21.24
N THR A 65 -4.38 13.96 -22.13
CA THR A 65 -3.20 13.88 -23.01
C THR A 65 -1.90 13.93 -22.22
N ILE A 66 -1.76 14.88 -21.29
CA ILE A 66 -0.57 15.01 -20.42
C ILE A 66 -0.46 13.81 -19.47
N ARG A 67 -1.57 13.41 -18.85
CA ARG A 67 -1.59 12.30 -17.88
C ARG A 67 -1.20 10.95 -18.50
N LYS A 68 -1.41 10.76 -19.81
CA LYS A 68 -0.98 9.55 -20.53
C LYS A 68 0.55 9.47 -20.71
N VAL A 69 1.24 10.60 -20.83
CA VAL A 69 2.70 10.64 -21.02
C VAL A 69 3.43 10.39 -19.69
N PHE A 70 2.89 10.89 -18.57
CA PHE A 70 3.50 10.75 -17.25
C PHE A 70 3.07 9.51 -16.46
N ASN A 71 1.95 8.88 -16.81
CA ASN A 71 1.60 7.56 -16.29
C ASN A 71 2.19 6.52 -17.25
N PRO A 72 3.39 5.96 -16.99
CA PRO A 72 3.86 4.85 -17.80
C PRO A 72 2.79 3.76 -17.78
N PRO A 73 2.38 3.20 -18.93
CA PRO A 73 1.23 2.30 -19.05
C PRO A 73 1.37 1.01 -18.24
N ASN A 74 2.55 0.75 -17.68
CA ASN A 74 2.88 -0.41 -16.87
C ASN A 74 3.57 -0.03 -15.55
N ARG A 75 2.97 0.83 -14.73
CA ARG A 75 3.22 0.69 -13.28
C ARG A 75 2.53 -0.60 -12.84
N ARG A 76 3.28 -1.71 -12.86
CA ARG A 76 2.93 -2.88 -12.06
C ARG A 76 2.91 -2.41 -10.60
N TYR A 77 1.72 -2.08 -10.11
CA TYR A 77 1.49 -1.65 -8.73
C TYR A 77 1.84 -2.73 -7.70
N PHE A 78 1.95 -3.96 -8.19
CA PHE A 78 2.34 -5.17 -7.51
C PHE A 78 3.24 -5.99 -8.46
N LYS A 79 4.26 -6.66 -7.92
CA LYS A 79 5.14 -7.58 -8.63
C LYS A 79 4.36 -8.80 -9.12
N MET A 80 3.46 -9.31 -8.27
CA MET A 80 2.53 -10.39 -8.55
C MET A 80 1.21 -9.89 -9.15
N SER A 81 0.41 -10.84 -9.65
CA SER A 81 -0.96 -10.55 -10.04
C SER A 81 -1.78 -10.08 -8.84
N VAL A 82 -2.44 -8.93 -8.95
CA VAL A 82 -3.35 -8.39 -7.92
C VAL A 82 -4.45 -9.40 -7.57
N GLN A 83 -4.91 -10.21 -8.53
CA GLN A 83 -5.90 -11.25 -8.26
C GLN A 83 -5.35 -12.37 -7.38
N ALA A 84 -4.12 -12.81 -7.65
CA ALA A 84 -3.45 -13.84 -6.85
C ALA A 84 -3.20 -13.34 -5.42
N LEU A 85 -2.74 -12.09 -5.28
CA LEU A 85 -2.54 -11.48 -3.97
C LEU A 85 -3.84 -11.37 -3.17
N VAL A 86 -4.91 -10.88 -3.79
CA VAL A 86 -6.22 -10.79 -3.13
C VAL A 86 -6.72 -12.18 -2.71
N ALA A 87 -6.52 -13.23 -3.53
CA ALA A 87 -6.86 -14.60 -3.16
C ALA A 87 -6.06 -15.09 -1.94
N GLN A 88 -4.75 -14.86 -1.91
CA GLN A 88 -3.90 -15.21 -0.77
C GLN A 88 -4.28 -14.46 0.50
N VAL A 89 -4.63 -13.17 0.38
CA VAL A 89 -5.11 -12.37 1.52
C VAL A 89 -6.36 -13.00 2.14
N PHE A 90 -7.32 -13.40 1.31
CA PHE A 90 -8.54 -14.04 1.79
C PHE A 90 -8.33 -15.47 2.29
N GLN A 91 -7.35 -16.23 1.76
CA GLN A 91 -6.98 -17.53 2.31
C GLN A 91 -6.36 -17.41 3.71
N LYS A 92 -5.58 -16.36 3.97
CA LYS A 92 -4.92 -16.14 5.26
C LYS A 92 -5.84 -15.53 6.33
N LYS A 93 -6.95 -14.91 5.94
CA LYS A 93 -7.81 -14.13 6.85
C LYS A 93 -9.27 -14.51 6.64
N GLU A 94 -9.85 -15.15 7.65
CA GLU A 94 -11.24 -15.66 7.61
C GLU A 94 -12.30 -14.63 8.06
N TYR A 95 -11.92 -13.37 8.29
CA TYR A 95 -12.82 -12.32 8.76
C TYR A 95 -13.09 -11.25 7.70
N TRP A 96 -14.04 -10.36 8.01
CA TRP A 96 -14.38 -9.20 7.17
C TRP A 96 -13.24 -8.19 7.12
N LEU A 97 -12.78 -7.84 5.92
CA LEU A 97 -11.63 -6.96 5.70
C LEU A 97 -12.03 -5.66 5.01
N THR A 98 -11.44 -4.54 5.43
CA THR A 98 -11.58 -3.29 4.69
C THR A 98 -10.72 -3.30 3.42
N LEU A 99 -11.02 -2.42 2.46
CA LEU A 99 -10.16 -2.20 1.30
C LEU A 99 -8.71 -1.89 1.70
N SER A 100 -8.53 -1.12 2.78
CA SER A 100 -7.20 -0.77 3.28
C SER A 100 -6.47 -2.00 3.84
N ASP A 101 -7.14 -2.84 4.62
CA ASP A 101 -6.54 -4.07 5.17
C ASP A 101 -6.13 -5.03 4.07
N ILE A 102 -6.99 -5.21 3.05
CA ILE A 102 -6.69 -6.07 1.90
C ILE A 102 -5.49 -5.52 1.15
N THR A 103 -5.46 -4.21 0.90
CA THR A 103 -4.37 -3.59 0.14
C THR A 103 -3.05 -3.67 0.89
N LEU A 104 -3.02 -3.37 2.20
CA LEU A 104 -1.81 -3.47 3.02
C LEU A 104 -1.30 -4.90 3.12
N THR A 105 -2.20 -5.87 3.33
CA THR A 105 -1.83 -7.29 3.38
C THR A 105 -1.33 -7.77 2.02
N ALA A 106 -1.94 -7.33 0.91
CA ALA A 106 -1.49 -7.67 -0.43
C ALA A 106 -0.08 -7.14 -0.72
N ILE A 107 0.21 -5.89 -0.34
CA ILE A 107 1.56 -5.32 -0.52
C ILE A 107 2.57 -6.03 0.39
N SER A 108 2.18 -6.33 1.64
CA SER A 108 3.01 -7.08 2.58
C SER A 108 3.44 -8.45 2.01
N ILE A 109 2.51 -9.15 1.35
CA ILE A 109 2.79 -10.41 0.66
C ILE A 109 3.67 -10.20 -0.57
N ASP A 110 3.40 -9.16 -1.35
CA ASP A 110 4.08 -8.90 -2.62
C ASP A 110 5.53 -8.43 -2.46
N ASP A 111 5.80 -7.66 -1.39
CA ASP A 111 7.13 -7.13 -1.08
C ASP A 111 7.90 -7.95 -0.04
N ASP A 112 7.28 -8.97 0.55
CA ASP A 112 7.82 -9.76 1.68
C ASP A 112 8.25 -8.89 2.87
N VAL A 113 7.43 -7.88 3.18
CA VAL A 113 7.65 -6.90 4.26
C VAL A 113 6.49 -6.97 5.25
N PRO A 114 6.72 -6.86 6.58
CA PRO A 114 5.66 -6.80 7.57
C PRO A 114 4.64 -5.69 7.29
N ALA A 115 3.34 -6.00 7.40
CA ALA A 115 2.24 -5.09 7.06
C ALA A 115 2.25 -3.74 7.82
N ASN A 116 2.91 -3.66 8.97
CA ASN A 116 3.05 -2.43 9.76
C ASN A 116 4.07 -1.43 9.18
N GLN A 117 4.93 -1.85 8.25
CA GLN A 117 5.92 -0.99 7.59
C GLN A 117 5.46 -0.51 6.21
N VAL A 118 4.27 -0.95 5.78
CA VAL A 118 3.77 -0.73 4.44
C VAL A 118 2.78 0.44 4.41
N ARG A 119 2.84 1.27 3.37
CA ARG A 119 1.83 2.29 3.08
C ARG A 119 1.26 2.06 1.68
N ALA A 120 -0.05 1.92 1.60
CA ALA A 120 -0.75 1.72 0.34
C ALA A 120 -0.91 3.04 -0.42
N SER A 121 -0.45 3.07 -1.67
CA SER A 121 -0.72 4.18 -2.59
C SER A 121 -2.19 4.22 -3.01
N ARG A 122 -2.67 5.39 -3.45
CA ARG A 122 -4.05 5.55 -3.97
C ARG A 122 -4.31 4.62 -5.17
N GLU A 123 -3.29 4.40 -5.98
CA GLU A 123 -3.36 3.59 -7.19
C GLU A 123 -3.41 2.09 -6.86
N GLN A 124 -2.61 1.64 -5.87
CA GLN A 124 -2.68 0.28 -5.34
C GLN A 124 -4.05 -0.04 -4.77
N LYS A 125 -4.62 0.88 -3.98
CA LYS A 125 -6.01 0.76 -3.48
C LYS A 125 -7.01 0.66 -4.62
N ALA A 126 -6.86 1.46 -5.68
CA ALA A 126 -7.74 1.41 -6.84
C ALA A 126 -7.64 0.08 -7.61
N ALA A 127 -6.42 -0.46 -7.75
CA ALA A 127 -6.18 -1.75 -8.40
C ALA A 127 -6.87 -2.90 -7.64
N VAL A 128 -6.69 -2.95 -6.31
CA VAL A 128 -7.36 -3.93 -5.44
C VAL A 128 -8.88 -3.76 -5.49
N ALA A 129 -9.38 -2.52 -5.41
CA ALA A 129 -10.82 -2.24 -5.50
C ALA A 129 -11.45 -2.75 -6.80
N ASN A 130 -10.75 -2.61 -7.94
CA ASN A 130 -11.21 -3.11 -9.23
C ASN A 130 -11.25 -4.65 -9.29
N VAL A 131 -10.36 -5.34 -8.58
CA VAL A 131 -10.43 -6.79 -8.43
C VAL A 131 -11.62 -7.18 -7.55
N LEU A 132 -11.81 -6.53 -6.39
CA LEU A 132 -12.92 -6.81 -5.49
C LEU A 132 -14.29 -6.60 -6.17
N ARG A 133 -14.48 -5.50 -6.91
CA ARG A 133 -15.71 -5.28 -7.69
C ARG A 133 -15.98 -6.40 -8.69
N ARG A 134 -14.94 -6.94 -9.35
CA ARG A 134 -15.08 -8.05 -10.29
C ARG A 134 -15.45 -9.35 -9.58
N LEU A 135 -14.82 -9.64 -8.45
CA LEU A 135 -15.13 -10.83 -7.65
C LEU A 135 -16.54 -10.77 -7.06
N TYR A 136 -16.97 -9.60 -6.60
CA TYR A 136 -18.33 -9.38 -6.08
C TYR A 136 -19.38 -9.57 -7.15
N LYS A 137 -19.17 -9.00 -8.36
CA LYS A 137 -20.06 -9.25 -9.51
C LYS A 137 -20.18 -10.73 -9.88
N LYS A 138 -19.15 -11.53 -9.59
CA LYS A 138 -19.14 -12.98 -9.81
C LYS A 138 -19.73 -13.79 -8.64
N GLY A 139 -20.16 -13.14 -7.55
CA GLY A 139 -20.68 -13.83 -6.37
C GLY A 139 -19.63 -14.60 -5.57
N ILE A 140 -18.33 -14.34 -5.78
CA ILE A 140 -17.24 -15.05 -5.09
C ILE A 140 -16.98 -14.45 -3.70
N ILE A 141 -17.27 -13.16 -3.53
CA ILE A 141 -17.07 -12.44 -2.28
C ILE A 141 -18.34 -11.71 -1.89
N LYS A 142 -18.55 -11.57 -0.58
CA LYS A 142 -19.63 -10.77 0.00
C LYS A 142 -19.14 -9.37 0.32
N LYS A 143 -20.06 -8.40 0.26
CA LYS A 143 -19.84 -7.00 0.63
C LYS A 143 -20.81 -6.65 1.75
N LYS A 144 -20.30 -6.08 2.84
CA LYS A 144 -21.09 -5.45 3.91
C LYS A 144 -20.67 -4.00 4.02
N GLU A 145 -21.62 -3.08 4.21
CA GLU A 145 -21.29 -1.68 4.51
C GLU A 145 -21.02 -1.53 6.01
N GLN A 146 -20.00 -0.75 6.35
CA GLN A 146 -19.68 -0.43 7.72
C GLN A 146 -20.56 0.76 8.15
N ASP A 147 -21.44 0.53 9.12
CA ASP A 147 -22.33 1.54 9.66
C ASP A 147 -21.53 2.57 10.47
N TYR A 148 -21.15 3.69 9.83
CA TYR A 148 -20.72 4.90 10.53
C TYR A 148 -21.52 6.09 10.01
N LEU A 149 -22.11 6.84 10.96
CA LEU A 149 -22.76 8.13 10.73
C LEU A 149 -21.77 9.11 10.08
N GLY A 150 -21.94 9.41 8.79
CA GLY A 150 -21.30 10.55 8.16
C GLY A 150 -20.82 10.33 6.72
N SER A 151 -21.48 10.99 5.77
CA SER A 151 -21.12 11.21 4.37
C SER A 151 -21.13 10.00 3.39
N LYS A 152 -21.95 10.14 2.34
CA LYS A 152 -22.25 9.17 1.27
C LYS A 152 -21.15 9.03 0.19
N THR A 153 -20.08 9.80 0.23
CA THR A 153 -19.12 9.92 -0.89
C THR A 153 -17.95 8.92 -0.90
N LYS A 154 -17.84 8.01 0.08
CA LYS A 154 -16.71 7.06 0.21
C LYS A 154 -17.13 5.59 0.44
N ILE A 155 -18.16 5.13 -0.28
CA ILE A 155 -18.80 3.82 -0.08
C ILE A 155 -17.81 2.63 -0.16
N LEU A 156 -16.79 2.69 -1.02
CA LEU A 156 -15.80 1.61 -1.16
C LEU A 156 -14.74 1.57 -0.05
N GLU A 157 -14.33 2.72 0.50
CA GLU A 157 -13.42 2.73 1.65
C GLU A 157 -14.11 2.19 2.91
N LYS A 158 -15.44 2.34 2.99
CA LYS A 158 -16.30 1.90 4.10
C LYS A 158 -16.91 0.50 3.92
N SER A 159 -16.52 -0.20 2.85
CA SER A 159 -17.03 -1.55 2.60
C SER A 159 -16.09 -2.60 3.18
N LEU A 160 -16.69 -3.53 3.89
CA LEU A 160 -16.06 -4.75 4.36
C LEU A 160 -16.31 -5.86 3.33
N TRP A 161 -15.27 -6.64 3.09
CA TRP A 161 -15.27 -7.72 2.11
C TRP A 161 -14.84 -9.02 2.78
N GLN A 162 -15.47 -10.12 2.39
CA GLN A 162 -15.12 -11.46 2.86
C GLN A 162 -15.34 -12.45 1.71
N LEU A 163 -14.59 -13.55 1.68
CA LEU A 163 -14.94 -14.67 0.80
C LEU A 163 -16.37 -15.09 1.08
N ASP A 164 -17.15 -15.23 0.01
CA ASP A 164 -18.39 -15.97 0.13
C ASP A 164 -17.97 -17.41 0.29
N THR A 165 -18.13 -17.95 1.50
CA THR A 165 -18.00 -19.38 1.71
C THR A 165 -19.11 -20.03 0.92
N PHE A 166 -18.82 -20.34 -0.34
CA PHE A 166 -19.62 -21.27 -1.13
C PHE A 166 -19.61 -22.59 -0.34
N LYS A 167 -20.62 -22.79 0.50
CA LYS A 167 -20.96 -24.09 1.05
C LYS A 167 -21.48 -24.94 -0.12
N GLY A 168 -20.58 -25.57 -0.86
CA GLY A 168 -20.82 -26.82 -1.58
C GLY A 168 -19.75 -27.79 -1.09
N ARG A 169 -20.08 -28.83 -0.32
CA ARG A 169 -20.66 -30.11 -0.79
C ARG A 169 -19.86 -30.69 -1.94
#